data_AF-A0A3D5Q0H8-F1
#
_entry.id   AF-A0A3D5Q0H8-F1
#
_cell.length_a   1.000
_cell.length_b   1.000
_cell.length_c   1.000
_cell.angle_alpha   90.00
_cell.angle_beta   90.00
_cell.angle_gamma   90.00
#
_symmetry.space_group_name_H-M   'P 1'
#
loop_
_entity.id
_entity.type
_entity.pdbx_description
1 polymer ?
#
loop_
_entity_poly.entity_id
_entity_poly.type
_entity_poly.pdbx_seq_one_letter_code
_entity_poly.pdbx_strand_id
1 'polypeptide(L)' 'MSGMSVDILVVGGGMTGSAMALGLARQGWSVALVEGAPVGGAIADFSPATAVAGFEP' A
#
# COMPACT_ATOMS: atom_id res chain seq x y z
N MET A 1 8.84 -2.41 27.26
CA MET A 1 8.70 -2.47 25.79
C MET A 1 9.76 -1.57 25.19
N SER A 2 10.71 -2.11 24.43
CA SER A 2 11.64 -1.28 23.67
C SER A 2 10.90 -0.78 22.44
N GLY A 3 10.85 0.53 22.22
CA GLY A 3 10.30 1.11 20.99
C GLY A 3 11.22 0.81 19.80
N MET A 4 10.64 0.57 18.63
CA MET A 4 11.40 0.47 17.38
C MET A 4 11.63 1.88 16.83
N SER A 5 12.89 2.25 16.58
CA SER A 5 13.25 3.50 15.92
C SER A 5 13.49 3.26 14.43
N VAL A 6 12.80 4.01 13.59
CA VAL A 6 13.00 4.08 12.14
C VAL A 6 13.15 5.54 11.73
N ASP A 7 13.85 5.79 10.63
CA ASP A 7 14.01 7.15 10.10
C ASP A 7 12.69 7.65 9.49
N ILE A 8 11.93 6.73 8.87
CA ILE A 8 10.68 7.05 8.16
C ILE A 8 9.62 5.99 8.46
N LEU A 9 8.42 6.44 8.82
CA LEU A 9 7.21 5.62 8.94
C LEU A 9 6.25 5.93 7.79
N VAL A 10 5.91 4.92 7.00
CA VAL A 10 4.90 4.99 5.93
C VAL A 10 3.60 4.35 6.42
N VAL A 11 2.50 5.11 6.39
CA VAL A 11 1.17 4.63 6.79
C VAL A 11 0.30 4.45 5.53
N GLY A 12 -0.13 3.22 5.28
CA GLY A 12 -0.88 2.80 4.09
C GLY A 12 -0.02 2.04 3.09
N GLY A 13 -0.38 0.78 2.83
CA GLY A 13 0.30 -0.18 1.95
C GLY A 13 -0.23 -0.26 0.52
N GLY A 14 -1.03 0.72 0.08
CA GLY A 14 -1.47 0.82 -1.32
C GLY A 14 -0.30 1.02 -2.30
N MET A 15 -0.59 1.14 -3.60
CA MET A 15 0.43 1.24 -4.67
C MET A 15 1.48 2.31 -4.37
N THR A 16 1.06 3.53 -4.05
CA THR A 16 1.97 4.65 -3.78
C THR A 16 2.78 4.43 -2.49
N GLY A 17 2.13 4.01 -1.40
CA GLY A 17 2.81 3.82 -0.11
C GLY A 17 3.87 2.72 -0.16
N SER A 18 3.54 1.60 -0.79
CA SER A 18 4.48 0.50 -1.02
C SER A 18 5.65 0.91 -1.92
N ALA A 19 5.38 1.64 -3.01
CA ALA A 19 6.42 2.14 -3.90
C ALA A 19 7.36 3.15 -3.20
N MET A 20 6.81 4.05 -2.38
CA MET A 20 7.60 4.99 -1.58
C MET A 20 8.46 4.27 -0.55
N ALA A 21 7.89 3.34 0.22
CA ALA A 21 8.65 2.60 1.24
C ALA A 21 9.83 1.83 0.61
N LEU A 22 9.60 1.16 -0.53
CA LEU A 22 10.65 0.47 -1.26
C LEU A 22 11.71 1.45 -1.82
N GLY A 23 11.28 2.57 -2.40
CA GLY A 23 12.18 3.59 -2.92
C GLY A 23 13.08 4.20 -1.85
N LEU A 24 12.54 4.46 -0.65
CA LEU A 24 13.27 5.00 0.49
C LEU A 24 14.23 3.96 1.09
N ALA A 25 13.79 2.72 1.26
CA ALA A 25 14.65 1.64 1.74
C ALA A 25 15.85 1.40 0.80
N ARG A 26 15.64 1.47 -0.52
CA ARG A 26 16.70 1.36 -1.53
C ARG A 26 17.71 2.51 -1.51
N GLN A 27 17.36 3.65 -0.91
CA GLN A 27 18.26 4.77 -0.69
C GLN A 27 19.04 4.65 0.63
N GLY A 28 18.82 3.59 1.41
CA GLY A 28 19.55 3.30 2.65
C GLY A 28 18.87 3.78 3.94
N TRP A 29 17.63 4.27 3.86
CA TRP A 29 16.86 4.67 5.05
C TRP A 29 16.30 3.46 5.81
N SER A 30 16.23 3.54 7.13
CA SER A 30 15.44 2.63 7.95
C SER A 30 13.96 3.01 7.85
N VAL A 31 13.16 2.15 7.21
CA VAL A 31 11.75 2.44 6.89
C VAL A 31 10.84 1.37 7.49
N ALA A 32 9.78 1.79 8.19
CA ALA A 32 8.66 0.94 8.54
C ALA A 32 7.44 1.27 7.67
N LEU A 33 6.73 0.25 7.20
CA LEU A 33 5.42 0.40 6.55
C LEU A 33 4.36 -0.27 7.41
N VAL A 34 3.26 0.44 7.68
CA VAL A 34 2.11 -0.06 8.44
C VAL A 34 0.86 0.03 7.59
N GLU A 35 0.13 -1.08 7.51
CA GLU A 35 -1.18 -1.18 6.85
C GLU A 35 -2.16 -1.81 7.85
N GLY A 36 -3.36 -1.24 7.93
CA GLY A 36 -4.43 -1.75 8.80
C GLY A 36 -5.20 -2.90 8.17
N ALA A 37 -5.23 -2.96 6.84
CA ALA A 37 -5.80 -4.07 6.10
C ALA A 37 -4.90 -5.32 6.15
N PRO A 38 -5.48 -6.52 5.98
CA PRO A 38 -4.69 -7.74 5.80
C PRO A 38 -3.70 -7.59 4.64
N VAL A 39 -2.59 -8.34 4.68
CA VAL A 39 -1.66 -8.41 3.55
C VAL A 39 -2.44 -8.88 2.32
N GLY A 40 -2.48 -8.04 1.27
CA GLY A 40 -3.31 -8.29 0.08
C GLY A 40 -4.70 -7.66 0.11
N GLY A 41 -5.14 -6.98 1.17
CA GLY A 41 -6.44 -6.30 1.19
C GLY A 41 -6.58 -5.16 0.15
N ALA A 42 -5.45 -4.63 -0.34
CA ALA A 42 -5.42 -3.63 -1.40
C ALA A 42 -5.47 -4.22 -2.82
N ILE A 43 -5.18 -5.52 -2.99
CA ILE A 43 -5.55 -6.21 -4.24
C ILE A 43 -7.04 -6.50 -4.13
N ALA A 44 -7.86 -5.54 -4.54
CA ALA A 44 -9.28 -5.78 -4.65
C ALA A 44 -9.50 -7.00 -5.56
N ASP A 45 -10.37 -7.92 -5.13
CA ASP A 45 -10.91 -8.95 -6.01
C ASP A 45 -11.73 -8.22 -7.10
N PHE A 46 -11.05 -7.82 -8.17
CA PHE A 46 -11.69 -7.21 -9.32
C PHE A 46 -12.47 -8.32 -10.04
N SER A 47 -13.79 -8.31 -9.88
CA SER A 47 -14.66 -9.12 -10.72
C SER A 47 -14.65 -8.55 -12.15
N PRO A 48 -14.57 -9.39 -13.19
CA PRO A 48 -14.67 -8.92 -14.57
C PRO A 48 -15.95 -8.10 -14.76
N ALA A 49 -15.84 -6.93 -15.40
CA ALA A 49 -17.03 -6.19 -15.80
C ALA A 49 -17.78 -7.00 -16.86
N THR A 50 -18.94 -7.55 -16.49
CA THR A 50 -19.73 -8.43 -17.38
C THR A 50 -20.81 -7.69 -18.17
N ALA A 51 -21.04 -6.41 -17.91
CA ALA A 51 -22.05 -5.61 -18.62
C ALA A 51 -21.68 -4.10 -18.64
N VAL A 52 -22.18 -3.40 -19.67
CA VAL A 52 -22.05 -1.93 -19.83
C VAL A 52 -23.37 -1.18 -19.55
N ALA A 53 -24.29 -1.82 -18.83
CA ALA A 53 -25.68 -1.35 -18.66
C ALA A 53 -25.84 -0.02 -17.90
N GLY A 54 -24.76 0.60 -17.41
CA GLY A 54 -24.77 1.89 -16.71
C GLY A 54 -24.00 3.00 -17.43
N PHE A 55 -23.61 2.82 -18.68
CA PHE A 55 -22.98 3.86 -19.49
C PHE A 55 -24.06 4.69 -20.20
N GLU A 56 -24.27 5.93 -19.74
CA GLU A 56 -25.06 6.95 -20.45
C GLU A 56 -24.07 7.97 -21.04
N PRO A 57 -24.10 8.22 -22.38
CA PRO A 57 -23.07 8.97 -23.10
C PRO A 57 -23.05 10.48 -22.82
#